data_AF-A0A9D7RCY9-F1
#
_entry.id   AF-A0A9D7RCY9-F1
#
_cell.length_a   1.000
_cell.length_b   1.000
_cell.length_c   1.000
_cell.angle_alpha   90.00
_cell.angle_beta   90.00
_cell.angle_gamma   90.00
#
_symmetry.space_group_name_H-M   'P 1'
#
loop_
_entity.id
_entity.type
_entity.pdbx_description
1 polymer ?
#
loop_
_entity_poly.entity_id
_entity_poly.type
_entity_poly.pdbx_seq_one_letter_code
_entity_poly.pdbx_strand_id
1 'polypeptide(L)'
;MPSYQIRGYAASGTALSFSLDLPPGLIAEDPLEPDARVWSAVGVPVELRASWQRVAGASSLASALRAALRERGLLAPQLEREPLGGRVRRHPALRAGGELAQHGDRLRWELFALEGEGVLFLLELRCPSELWNDYGTFALAAARSFEIEGEVELSLPLADGEALAAPEPLCSAERELAALTPGERFLREARARREPALPSVRELLAAGRYEEAEQRLRAVDDTHGAAVELAKLYREHLRDLVARGALQRESERARRVFERALQLAWSLYPDPHTAYEAEDYARGQAADLAELVEIAGSDLRASC
;
A
#
# COMPACT_ATOMS: atom_id res chain seq x y z
N MET A 1 -1.13 -8.12 -7.68
CA MET A 1 -2.31 -8.75 -7.06
C MET A 1 -3.09 -9.41 -8.17
N PRO A 2 -3.75 -10.55 -7.94
CA PRO A 2 -4.63 -11.13 -8.95
C PRO A 2 -5.74 -10.13 -9.27
N SER A 3 -5.90 -9.83 -10.55
CA SER A 3 -7.01 -9.05 -11.07
C SER A 3 -8.21 -9.98 -11.22
N TYR A 4 -9.31 -9.67 -10.54
CA TYR A 4 -10.56 -10.39 -10.75
C TYR A 4 -11.39 -9.67 -11.80
N GLN A 5 -11.85 -10.45 -12.78
CA GLN A 5 -12.74 -9.98 -13.83
C GLN A 5 -14.19 -10.22 -13.41
N ILE A 6 -14.95 -9.14 -13.33
CA ILE A 6 -16.38 -9.18 -13.05
C ILE A 6 -17.09 -8.83 -14.35
N ARG A 7 -18.18 -9.54 -14.65
CA ARG A 7 -19.08 -9.18 -15.76
C ARG A 7 -20.34 -8.59 -15.20
N GLY A 8 -20.78 -7.49 -15.79
CA GLY A 8 -22.08 -6.88 -15.58
C GLY A 8 -22.61 -6.35 -16.90
N TYR A 9 -23.70 -5.58 -16.84
CA TYR A 9 -24.41 -5.17 -18.04
C TYR A 9 -24.83 -3.72 -17.93
N ALA A 10 -24.59 -2.96 -19.00
CA ALA A 10 -25.10 -1.62 -19.21
C ALA A 10 -26.63 -1.59 -19.30
N ALA A 11 -27.24 -0.40 -19.22
CA ALA A 11 -28.69 -0.27 -19.36
C ALA A 11 -29.19 -0.74 -20.74
N SER A 12 -28.36 -0.56 -21.77
CA SER A 12 -28.52 -1.02 -23.16
C SER A 12 -28.48 -2.55 -23.31
N GLY A 13 -28.02 -3.28 -22.29
CA GLY A 13 -27.77 -4.72 -22.35
C GLY A 13 -26.37 -5.10 -22.83
N THR A 14 -25.51 -4.11 -23.17
CA THR A 14 -24.09 -4.35 -23.48
C THR A 14 -23.37 -4.91 -22.26
N ALA A 15 -22.58 -5.97 -22.45
CA ALA A 15 -21.76 -6.51 -21.37
C ALA A 15 -20.60 -5.56 -21.06
N LEU A 16 -20.49 -5.18 -19.78
CA LEU A 16 -19.38 -4.41 -19.24
C LEU A 16 -18.45 -5.35 -18.47
N SER A 17 -17.15 -5.16 -18.65
CA SER A 17 -16.11 -5.88 -17.89
C SER A 17 -15.53 -4.95 -16.85
N PHE A 18 -15.25 -5.49 -15.67
CA PHE A 18 -14.66 -4.74 -14.57
C PHE A 18 -13.48 -5.49 -14.00
N SER A 19 -12.47 -4.72 -13.61
CA SER A 19 -11.32 -5.25 -12.89
C SER A 19 -11.34 -4.78 -11.44
N LEU A 20 -10.90 -5.68 -10.56
CA LEU A 20 -10.72 -5.44 -9.13
C LEU A 20 -9.43 -6.11 -8.69
N ASP A 21 -8.53 -5.38 -8.04
CA ASP A 21 -7.35 -5.95 -7.39
C ASP A 21 -7.73 -6.53 -6.04
N LEU A 22 -7.70 -7.86 -5.92
CA LEU A 22 -7.94 -8.50 -4.64
C LEU A 22 -6.63 -8.70 -3.87
N PRO A 23 -6.55 -8.21 -2.61
CA PRO A 23 -5.44 -8.51 -1.73
C PRO A 23 -5.45 -10.00 -1.32
N PRO A 24 -4.27 -10.56 -0.99
CA PRO A 24 -4.20 -11.86 -0.34
C PRO A 24 -5.09 -11.88 0.90
N GLY A 25 -5.94 -12.89 1.02
CA GLY A 25 -6.83 -13.09 2.18
C GLY A 25 -8.30 -12.76 1.93
N LEU A 26 -8.64 -11.98 0.90
CA LEU A 26 -10.03 -11.86 0.42
C LEU A 26 -10.31 -12.97 -0.59
N ILE A 27 -11.31 -13.81 -0.29
CA ILE A 27 -11.72 -14.92 -1.15
C ILE A 27 -13.07 -14.57 -1.77
N ALA A 28 -13.19 -14.81 -3.08
CA ALA A 28 -14.46 -14.67 -3.78
C ALA A 28 -15.45 -15.73 -3.30
N GLU A 29 -16.64 -15.29 -2.92
CA GLU A 29 -17.76 -16.16 -2.62
C GLU A 29 -18.59 -16.41 -3.88
N ASP A 30 -19.24 -17.57 -3.95
CA ASP A 30 -20.20 -17.84 -5.01
C ASP A 30 -21.36 -16.85 -4.91
N PRO A 31 -21.72 -16.15 -6.01
CA PRO A 31 -22.77 -15.15 -5.95
C PRO A 31 -24.13 -15.78 -5.64
N LEU A 32 -24.71 -15.41 -4.51
CA LEU A 32 -26.11 -15.73 -4.18
C LEU A 32 -27.10 -14.88 -5.00
N GLU A 33 -26.66 -13.71 -5.47
CA GLU A 33 -27.45 -12.79 -6.29
C GLU A 33 -26.79 -12.59 -7.66
N PRO A 34 -27.56 -12.60 -8.76
CA PRO A 34 -27.01 -12.45 -10.11
C PRO A 34 -26.25 -11.13 -10.29
N ASP A 35 -26.73 -10.07 -9.62
CA ASP A 35 -26.26 -8.69 -9.72
C ASP A 35 -25.34 -8.27 -8.57
N ALA A 36 -24.75 -9.24 -7.86
CA ALA A 36 -23.76 -8.96 -6.84
C ALA A 36 -22.59 -9.96 -6.86
N ARG A 37 -21.43 -9.51 -6.38
CA ARG A 37 -20.27 -10.34 -6.08
C ARG A 37 -19.77 -9.99 -4.69
N VAL A 38 -19.41 -11.00 -3.91
CA VAL A 38 -19.01 -10.85 -2.52
C VAL A 38 -17.61 -11.44 -2.34
N TRP A 39 -16.77 -10.73 -1.58
CA TRP A 39 -15.45 -11.20 -1.18
C TRP A 39 -15.32 -11.06 0.32
N SER A 40 -14.88 -12.12 0.98
CA SER A 40 -14.78 -12.18 2.43
C SER A 40 -13.38 -12.55 2.88
N ALA A 41 -12.97 -12.01 4.03
CA ALA A 41 -11.74 -12.42 4.69
C ALA A 41 -11.95 -13.77 5.43
N VAL A 42 -11.02 -14.71 5.28
CA VAL A 42 -11.15 -16.02 5.94
C VAL A 42 -11.09 -15.87 7.46
N GLY A 43 -12.16 -16.28 8.14
CA GLY A 43 -12.23 -16.28 9.60
C GLY A 43 -12.39 -14.89 10.23
N VAL A 44 -12.67 -13.86 9.42
CA VAL A 44 -12.85 -12.48 9.89
C VAL A 44 -14.07 -11.88 9.18
N PRO A 45 -14.99 -11.20 9.88
CA PRO A 45 -16.23 -10.67 9.28
C PRO A 45 -15.98 -9.38 8.48
N VAL A 46 -15.04 -9.41 7.53
CA VAL A 46 -14.80 -8.35 6.56
C VAL A 46 -15.39 -8.77 5.22
N GLU A 47 -16.27 -7.93 4.67
CA GLU A 47 -16.98 -8.18 3.42
C GLU A 47 -16.79 -6.99 2.48
N LEU A 48 -16.37 -7.26 1.25
CA LEU A 48 -16.49 -6.36 0.11
C LEU A 48 -17.55 -6.90 -0.83
N ARG A 49 -18.55 -6.09 -1.15
CA ARG A 49 -19.64 -6.44 -2.05
C ARG A 49 -19.68 -5.47 -3.22
N ALA A 50 -19.54 -5.99 -4.43
CA ALA A 50 -19.87 -5.25 -5.66
C ALA A 50 -21.31 -5.56 -6.04
N SER A 51 -22.08 -4.53 -6.39
CA SER A 51 -23.44 -4.68 -6.94
C SER A 51 -23.71 -3.62 -7.99
N TRP A 52 -24.70 -3.85 -8.86
CA TRP A 52 -25.06 -2.90 -9.90
C TRP A 52 -26.57 -2.84 -10.10
N GLN A 53 -27.06 -1.65 -10.41
CA GLN A 53 -28.48 -1.42 -10.67
C GLN A 53 -28.68 -0.32 -11.71
N ARG A 54 -29.79 -0.37 -12.45
CA ARG A 54 -30.14 0.69 -13.39
C ARG A 54 -30.37 2.00 -12.64
N VAL A 55 -29.89 3.09 -13.22
CA VAL A 55 -30.21 4.44 -12.76
C VAL A 55 -31.67 4.73 -13.13
N ALA A 56 -32.55 4.80 -12.14
CA ALA A 56 -33.96 5.17 -12.35
C ALA A 56 -34.27 6.51 -11.68
N GLY A 57 -34.55 7.54 -12.49
CA GLY A 57 -35.08 8.83 -12.01
C GLY A 57 -34.11 9.70 -11.20
N ALA A 58 -32.80 9.40 -11.21
CA ALA A 58 -31.79 10.21 -10.55
C ALA A 58 -31.34 11.38 -11.46
N SER A 59 -31.16 12.57 -10.88
CA SER A 59 -30.62 13.76 -11.57
C SER A 59 -29.10 13.86 -11.48
N SER A 60 -28.50 13.12 -10.54
CA SER A 60 -27.05 13.08 -10.29
C SER A 60 -26.66 11.80 -9.57
N LEU A 61 -25.36 11.46 -9.60
CA LEU A 61 -24.80 10.34 -8.85
C LEU A 61 -25.03 10.50 -7.35
N ALA A 62 -24.92 11.73 -6.82
CA ALA A 62 -25.23 12.03 -5.42
C ALA A 62 -26.69 11.70 -5.06
N SER A 63 -27.65 12.03 -5.93
CA SER A 63 -29.06 11.69 -5.71
C SER A 63 -29.30 10.17 -5.75
N ALA A 64 -28.65 9.47 -6.68
CA ALA A 64 -28.72 8.01 -6.82
C ALA A 64 -28.12 7.30 -5.60
N LEU A 65 -26.93 7.71 -5.15
CA LEU A 65 -26.26 7.18 -3.97
C LEU A 65 -27.09 7.42 -2.70
N ARG A 66 -27.70 8.60 -2.54
CA ARG A 66 -28.61 8.85 -1.40
C ARG A 66 -29.82 7.92 -1.40
N ALA A 67 -30.40 7.62 -2.58
CA ALA A 67 -31.48 6.65 -2.68
C ALA A 67 -31.00 5.25 -2.25
N ALA A 68 -29.86 4.81 -2.77
CA ALA A 68 -29.25 3.52 -2.44
C ALA A 68 -28.90 3.38 -0.93
N LEU A 69 -28.46 4.46 -0.28
CA LEU A 69 -28.21 4.50 1.16
C LEU A 69 -29.51 4.35 1.96
N ARG A 70 -30.60 5.04 1.56
CA ARG A 70 -31.91 4.93 2.23
C ARG A 70 -32.48 3.53 2.14
N GLU A 71 -32.38 2.89 0.98
CA GLU A 71 -32.82 1.50 0.79
C GLU A 71 -32.09 0.52 1.73
N ARG A 72 -30.83 0.82 2.05
CA ARG A 72 -30.00 0.04 2.98
C ARG A 72 -30.19 0.42 4.45
N GLY A 73 -31.03 1.42 4.75
CA GLY A 73 -31.17 1.96 6.10
C GLY A 73 -29.90 2.64 6.61
N LEU A 74 -29.00 3.06 5.71
CA LEU A 74 -27.75 3.72 6.04
C LEU A 74 -27.92 5.25 6.04
N LEU A 75 -27.32 5.90 7.03
CA LEU A 75 -27.24 7.35 7.11
C LEU A 75 -25.80 7.78 6.82
N ALA A 76 -25.60 8.48 5.70
CA ALA A 76 -24.34 9.12 5.38
C ALA A 76 -24.48 10.64 5.62
N PRO A 77 -23.76 11.22 6.60
CA PRO A 77 -23.86 12.65 6.85
C PRO A 77 -23.24 13.47 5.72
N GLN A 78 -22.25 12.92 5.01
CA GLN A 78 -21.49 13.59 3.97
C GLN A 78 -21.18 12.62 2.83
N LEU A 79 -21.15 13.15 1.61
CA LEU A 79 -20.67 12.46 0.42
C LEU A 79 -19.34 13.08 0.02
N GLU A 80 -18.33 12.24 -0.19
CA GLU A 80 -16.99 12.65 -0.59
C GLU A 80 -16.78 12.31 -2.07
N ARG A 81 -16.02 13.14 -2.78
CA ARG A 81 -15.56 12.79 -4.13
C ARG A 81 -14.32 11.91 -3.99
N GLU A 82 -14.38 10.71 -4.53
CA GLU A 82 -13.29 9.75 -4.46
C GLU A 82 -13.22 9.00 -5.79
N PRO A 83 -12.34 9.40 -6.73
CA PRO A 83 -12.23 8.70 -8.00
C PRO A 83 -11.73 7.26 -7.78
N LEU A 84 -12.30 6.32 -8.55
CA LEU A 84 -11.97 4.89 -8.47
C LEU A 84 -11.16 4.41 -9.67
N GLY A 85 -10.44 3.30 -9.47
CA GLY A 85 -9.59 2.67 -10.47
C GLY A 85 -8.14 3.13 -10.35
N GLY A 86 -7.44 3.11 -11.48
CA GLY A 86 -6.06 3.58 -11.55
C GLY A 86 -5.08 2.57 -12.12
N ARG A 87 -5.56 1.62 -12.93
CA ARG A 87 -4.72 0.83 -13.84
C ARG A 87 -4.67 1.46 -15.22
N VAL A 88 -5.82 1.92 -15.75
CA VAL A 88 -5.89 2.59 -17.05
C VAL A 88 -6.49 3.99 -16.91
N ARG A 89 -7.55 4.13 -16.13
CA ARG A 89 -8.31 5.37 -15.95
C ARG A 89 -8.76 5.55 -14.49
N ARG A 90 -9.07 6.80 -14.15
CA ARG A 90 -9.80 7.18 -12.94
C ARG A 90 -11.24 7.51 -13.28
N HIS A 91 -12.17 6.78 -12.68
CA HIS A 91 -13.61 6.96 -12.85
C HIS A 91 -14.13 7.96 -11.81
N PRO A 92 -14.89 9.00 -12.22
CA PRO A 92 -15.55 9.89 -11.28
C PRO A 92 -16.51 9.11 -10.39
N ALA A 93 -16.33 9.23 -9.09
CA ALA A 93 -17.06 8.44 -8.12
C ALA A 93 -17.29 9.21 -6.82
N LEU A 94 -18.30 8.77 -6.08
CA LEU A 94 -18.64 9.28 -4.76
C LEU A 94 -18.45 8.19 -3.73
N ARG A 95 -18.04 8.61 -2.54
CA ARG A 95 -17.89 7.77 -1.36
C ARG A 95 -18.80 8.28 -0.25
N ALA A 96 -19.41 7.35 0.46
CA ALA A 96 -20.10 7.57 1.72
C ALA A 96 -19.56 6.57 2.74
N GLY A 97 -19.48 6.95 4.00
CA GLY A 97 -19.04 6.05 5.05
C GLY A 97 -19.62 6.40 6.40
N GLY A 98 -19.52 5.47 7.32
CA GLY A 98 -19.99 5.66 8.68
C GLY A 98 -19.76 4.43 9.55
N GLU A 99 -20.36 4.46 10.73
CA GLU A 99 -20.43 3.31 11.63
C GLU A 99 -21.88 2.95 11.88
N LEU A 100 -22.15 1.67 12.04
CA LEU A 100 -23.45 1.13 12.41
C LEU A 100 -23.27 0.12 13.55
N ALA A 101 -24.23 0.11 14.48
CA ALA A 101 -24.30 -0.92 15.50
C ALA A 101 -25.19 -2.06 14.98
N GLN A 102 -24.64 -3.27 14.83
CA GLN A 102 -25.36 -4.43 14.34
C GLN A 102 -25.03 -5.64 15.22
N HIS A 103 -26.07 -6.28 15.77
CA HIS A 103 -25.96 -7.45 16.65
C HIS A 103 -25.02 -7.32 17.86
N GLY A 104 -24.79 -6.09 18.33
CA GLY A 104 -23.89 -5.81 19.46
C GLY A 104 -22.48 -5.37 19.05
N ASP A 105 -22.13 -5.53 17.77
CA ASP A 105 -20.85 -5.13 17.21
C ASP A 105 -20.94 -3.74 16.55
N ARG A 106 -19.81 -3.03 16.54
CA ARG A 106 -19.66 -1.77 15.79
C ARG A 106 -19.03 -2.11 14.46
N LEU A 107 -19.80 -1.96 13.39
CA LEU A 107 -19.31 -2.16 12.03
C LEU A 107 -19.05 -0.80 11.40
N ARG A 108 -17.83 -0.61 10.91
CA ARG A 108 -17.53 0.47 9.99
C ARG A 108 -17.90 0.04 8.57
N TRP A 109 -18.54 0.94 7.84
CA TRP A 109 -18.93 0.71 6.46
C TRP A 109 -18.47 1.85 5.56
N GLU A 110 -18.18 1.50 4.32
CA GLU A 110 -17.85 2.44 3.24
C GLU A 110 -18.62 1.99 1.99
N LEU A 111 -19.24 2.93 1.29
CA LEU A 111 -19.99 2.69 0.07
C LEU A 111 -19.45 3.63 -1.01
N PHE A 112 -18.96 3.04 -2.10
CA PHE A 112 -18.55 3.78 -3.28
C PHE A 112 -19.60 3.63 -4.37
N ALA A 113 -19.85 4.72 -5.08
CA ALA A 113 -20.73 4.76 -6.22
C ALA A 113 -20.03 5.39 -7.41
N LEU A 114 -20.20 4.77 -8.57
CA LEU A 114 -19.85 5.34 -9.86
C LEU A 114 -20.93 4.92 -10.87
N GLU A 115 -21.02 5.66 -11.96
CA GLU A 115 -22.00 5.39 -13.01
C GLU A 115 -21.28 5.09 -14.32
N GLY A 116 -21.92 4.28 -15.16
CA GLY A 116 -21.48 4.00 -16.51
C GLY A 116 -22.61 3.44 -17.35
N GLU A 117 -22.86 4.04 -18.51
CA GLU A 117 -23.92 3.63 -19.46
C GLU A 117 -25.31 3.41 -18.81
N GLY A 118 -25.70 4.32 -17.92
CA GLY A 118 -27.00 4.30 -17.23
C GLY A 118 -27.10 3.28 -16.10
N VAL A 119 -25.97 2.75 -15.64
CA VAL A 119 -25.89 1.77 -14.55
C VAL A 119 -25.09 2.36 -13.39
N LEU A 120 -25.68 2.28 -12.20
CA LEU A 120 -25.05 2.62 -10.94
C LEU A 120 -24.32 1.38 -10.42
N PHE A 121 -23.01 1.47 -10.30
CA PHE A 121 -22.17 0.48 -9.65
C PHE A 121 -21.92 0.88 -8.21
N LEU A 122 -22.07 -0.07 -7.30
CA LEU A 122 -21.95 0.12 -5.87
C LEU A 122 -20.94 -0.86 -5.30
N LEU A 123 -19.94 -0.36 -4.58
CA LEU A 123 -18.98 -1.16 -3.82
C LEU A 123 -19.19 -0.89 -2.35
N GLU A 124 -19.67 -1.88 -1.63
CA GLU A 124 -19.96 -1.79 -0.21
C GLU A 124 -18.93 -2.60 0.58
N LEU A 125 -18.18 -1.93 1.43
CA LEU A 125 -17.25 -2.53 2.37
C LEU A 125 -17.86 -2.49 3.77
N ARG A 126 -17.83 -3.62 4.48
CA ARG A 126 -18.21 -3.73 5.89
C ARG A 126 -17.10 -4.43 6.67
N CYS A 127 -16.73 -3.89 7.81
CA CYS A 127 -15.68 -4.43 8.67
C CYS A 127 -15.91 -3.99 10.13
N PRO A 128 -15.72 -4.85 11.13
CA PRO A 128 -15.76 -4.41 12.53
C PRO A 128 -14.75 -3.30 12.78
N SER A 129 -15.18 -2.28 13.52
CA SER A 129 -14.36 -1.09 13.77
C SER A 129 -13.01 -1.43 14.41
N GLU A 130 -12.97 -2.45 15.27
CA GLU A 130 -11.75 -2.93 15.92
C GLU A 130 -10.77 -3.64 14.98
N LEU A 131 -11.24 -4.15 13.84
CA LEU A 131 -10.45 -4.84 12.82
C LEU A 131 -10.10 -3.94 11.62
N TRP A 132 -10.49 -2.67 11.68
CA TRP A 132 -10.36 -1.76 10.53
C TRP A 132 -8.90 -1.56 10.09
N ASN A 133 -7.99 -1.39 11.05
CA ASN A 133 -6.58 -1.13 10.74
C ASN A 133 -5.91 -2.35 10.09
N ASP A 134 -6.29 -3.55 10.54
CA ASP A 134 -5.67 -4.81 10.12
C ASP A 134 -6.27 -5.38 8.83
N TYR A 135 -7.57 -5.14 8.58
CA TYR A 135 -8.28 -5.73 7.43
C TYR A 135 -9.06 -4.71 6.60
N GLY A 136 -9.67 -3.71 7.24
CA GLY A 136 -10.46 -2.69 6.56
C GLY A 136 -9.64 -1.86 5.57
N THR A 137 -8.40 -1.52 5.92
CA THR A 137 -7.47 -0.78 5.04
C THR A 137 -7.14 -1.54 3.75
N PHE A 138 -6.97 -2.86 3.83
CA PHE A 138 -6.69 -3.72 2.67
C PHE A 138 -7.91 -3.89 1.78
N ALA A 139 -9.09 -4.12 2.37
CA ALA A 139 -10.33 -4.23 1.61
C ALA A 139 -10.75 -2.89 0.98
N LEU A 140 -10.44 -1.77 1.64
CA LEU A 140 -10.60 -0.42 1.09
C LEU A 140 -9.71 -0.19 -0.12
N ALA A 141 -8.46 -0.67 -0.09
CA ALA A 141 -7.56 -0.62 -1.25
C ALA A 141 -8.11 -1.43 -2.43
N ALA A 142 -8.73 -2.58 -2.15
CA ALA A 142 -9.44 -3.36 -3.16
C ALA A 142 -10.59 -2.56 -3.77
N ALA A 143 -11.50 -2.01 -2.95
CA ALA A 143 -12.61 -1.19 -3.44
C ALA A 143 -12.13 0.00 -4.31
N ARG A 144 -11.05 0.68 -3.89
CA ARG A 144 -10.43 1.78 -4.65
C ARG A 144 -9.86 1.37 -6.00
N SER A 145 -9.43 0.11 -6.15
CA SER A 145 -8.90 -0.41 -7.41
C SER A 145 -9.96 -0.74 -8.46
N PHE A 146 -11.25 -0.69 -8.10
CA PHE A 146 -12.32 -1.05 -9.01
C PHE A 146 -12.31 -0.15 -10.24
N GLU A 147 -12.29 -0.77 -11.42
CA GLU A 147 -12.20 -0.07 -12.68
C GLU A 147 -13.12 -0.71 -13.72
N ILE A 148 -13.97 0.10 -14.36
CA ILE A 148 -14.68 -0.33 -15.57
C ILE A 148 -13.67 -0.38 -16.72
N GLU A 149 -13.60 -1.52 -17.39
CA GLU A 149 -12.73 -1.71 -18.54
C GLU A 149 -13.36 -1.11 -19.81
N GLY A 150 -12.56 -0.36 -20.58
CA GLY A 150 -12.98 0.24 -21.84
C GLY A 150 -13.39 1.71 -21.73
N GLU A 151 -13.98 2.23 -22.80
CA GLU A 151 -14.58 3.57 -22.85
C GLU A 151 -16.03 3.47 -22.40
N VAL A 152 -16.37 4.26 -21.40
CA VAL A 152 -17.70 4.30 -20.78
C VAL A 152 -18.19 5.73 -20.85
N GLU A 153 -19.40 5.90 -21.36
CA GLU A 153 -20.08 7.20 -21.34
C GLU A 153 -20.81 7.37 -20.01
N LEU A 154 -20.58 8.52 -19.37
CA LEU A 154 -21.31 8.90 -18.15
C LEU A 154 -22.61 9.61 -18.55
N SER A 155 -23.70 9.22 -17.90
CA SER A 155 -25.01 9.82 -18.06
C SER A 155 -25.43 10.72 -16.90
N LEU A 156 -24.75 10.60 -15.74
CA LEU A 156 -25.04 11.41 -14.56
C LEU A 156 -23.88 12.33 -14.17
N PRO A 157 -24.15 13.60 -13.82
CA PRO A 157 -23.15 14.43 -13.15
C PRO A 157 -22.94 13.93 -11.72
N LEU A 158 -21.79 14.26 -11.12
CA LEU A 158 -21.48 13.86 -9.74
C LEU A 158 -22.51 14.43 -8.75
N ALA A 159 -22.89 15.71 -8.90
CA ALA A 159 -23.91 16.37 -8.10
C ALA A 159 -24.89 17.16 -8.98
N ASP A 160 -26.03 17.51 -8.38
CA ASP A 160 -27.09 18.25 -9.08
C ASP A 160 -26.57 19.63 -9.54
N GLY A 161 -26.78 19.94 -10.81
CA GLY A 161 -26.34 21.21 -11.42
C GLY A 161 -24.86 21.24 -11.85
N GLU A 162 -24.10 20.16 -11.65
CA GLU A 162 -22.75 20.04 -12.19
C GLU A 162 -22.73 19.55 -13.64
N ALA A 163 -21.65 19.83 -14.35
CA ALA A 163 -21.38 19.22 -15.65
C ALA A 163 -20.99 17.73 -15.49
N LEU A 164 -21.14 16.97 -16.56
CA LEU A 164 -20.62 15.60 -16.62
C LEU A 164 -19.09 15.64 -16.48
N ALA A 165 -18.56 14.89 -15.51
CA ALA A 165 -17.14 14.64 -15.40
C ALA A 165 -16.74 13.54 -16.39
N ALA A 166 -15.57 13.64 -17.03
CA ALA A 166 -15.06 12.57 -17.87
C ALA A 166 -14.15 11.64 -17.06
N PRO A 167 -14.09 10.32 -17.37
CA PRO A 167 -13.02 9.47 -16.88
C PRO A 167 -11.65 10.03 -17.29
N GLU A 168 -10.77 10.22 -16.32
CA GLU A 168 -9.45 10.79 -16.57
C GLU A 168 -8.45 9.68 -16.88
N PRO A 169 -7.72 9.75 -18.01
CA PRO A 169 -6.61 8.83 -18.24
C PRO A 169 -5.50 9.09 -17.22
N LEU A 170 -4.84 8.03 -16.78
CA LEU A 170 -3.67 8.18 -15.92
C LEU A 170 -2.55 8.96 -16.63
N CYS A 171 -1.90 9.86 -15.90
CA CYS A 171 -0.70 10.51 -16.40
C CYS A 171 0.44 9.48 -16.58
N SER A 172 1.51 9.86 -17.28
CA SER A 172 2.65 8.94 -17.52
C SER A 172 3.23 8.37 -16.22
N ALA A 173 3.42 9.22 -15.20
CA ALA A 173 3.95 8.81 -13.91
C ALA A 173 3.03 7.81 -13.17
N GLU A 174 1.72 7.98 -13.30
CA GLU A 174 0.74 7.06 -12.71
C GLU A 174 0.66 5.73 -13.46
N ARG A 175 0.77 5.75 -14.79
CA ARG A 175 0.85 4.53 -15.60
C ARG A 175 2.10 3.72 -15.29
N GLU A 176 3.24 4.39 -15.14
CA GLU A 176 4.48 3.75 -14.69
C GLU A 176 4.31 3.12 -13.31
N LEU A 177 3.64 3.80 -12.38
CA LEU A 177 3.37 3.28 -11.05
C LEU A 177 2.39 2.09 -11.08
N ALA A 178 1.35 2.14 -11.90
CA ALA A 178 0.38 1.06 -12.06
C ALA A 178 0.97 -0.19 -12.73
N ALA A 179 2.01 -0.02 -13.55
CA ALA A 179 2.74 -1.13 -14.18
C ALA A 179 3.65 -1.88 -13.20
N LEU A 180 3.97 -1.28 -12.05
CA LEU A 180 4.80 -1.94 -11.02
C LEU A 180 4.01 -3.03 -10.31
N THR A 181 4.68 -4.16 -10.06
CA THR A 181 4.17 -5.18 -9.16
C THR A 181 3.94 -4.60 -7.75
N PRO A 182 3.07 -5.21 -6.93
CA PRO A 182 2.87 -4.76 -5.55
C PRO A 182 4.17 -4.64 -4.73
N GLY A 183 5.12 -5.57 -4.93
CA GLY A 183 6.41 -5.53 -4.27
C GLY A 183 7.26 -4.33 -4.70
N GLU A 184 7.29 -4.02 -5.99
CA GLU A 184 8.02 -2.85 -6.51
C GLU A 184 7.40 -1.53 -6.05
N ARG A 185 6.06 -1.44 -6.01
CA ARG A 185 5.37 -0.27 -5.44
C ARG A 185 5.72 -0.08 -3.97
N PHE A 186 5.64 -1.15 -3.18
CA PHE A 186 6.01 -1.11 -1.77
C PHE A 186 7.46 -0.63 -1.56
N LEU A 187 8.41 -1.17 -2.31
CA LEU A 187 9.81 -0.77 -2.23
C LEU A 187 10.01 0.71 -2.62
N ARG A 188 9.30 1.19 -3.64
CA ARG A 188 9.34 2.59 -4.10
C ARG A 188 8.77 3.54 -3.05
N GLU A 189 7.62 3.20 -2.46
CA GLU A 189 6.99 3.98 -1.40
C GLU A 189 7.83 4.00 -0.13
N ALA A 190 8.37 2.85 0.29
CA ALA A 190 9.27 2.76 1.43
C ALA A 190 10.51 3.63 1.20
N ARG A 191 11.08 3.62 -0.01
CA ARG A 191 12.19 4.52 -0.38
C ARG A 191 11.77 5.99 -0.29
N ALA A 192 10.62 6.36 -0.85
CA ALA A 192 10.11 7.73 -0.82
C ALA A 192 9.90 8.26 0.62
N ARG A 193 9.53 7.38 1.57
CA ARG A 193 9.45 7.73 2.99
C ARG A 193 10.82 7.92 3.64
N ARG A 194 11.80 7.09 3.29
CA ARG A 194 13.17 7.16 3.83
C ARG A 194 13.95 8.37 3.33
N GLU A 195 13.87 8.67 2.04
CA GLU A 195 14.73 9.65 1.35
C GLU A 195 14.83 11.01 2.07
N PRO A 196 13.73 11.62 2.57
CA PRO A 196 13.80 12.90 3.30
C PRO A 196 14.48 12.82 4.66
N ALA A 197 14.54 11.63 5.28
CA ALA A 197 15.20 11.44 6.58
C ALA A 197 16.72 11.27 6.45
N LEU A 198 17.22 10.85 5.28
CA LEU A 198 18.64 10.51 5.09
C LEU A 198 19.63 11.65 5.39
N PRO A 199 19.38 12.93 5.03
CA PRO A 199 20.30 14.02 5.40
C PRO A 199 20.50 14.14 6.91
N SER A 200 19.40 14.12 7.67
CA SER A 200 19.44 14.20 9.14
C SER A 200 20.10 12.97 9.77
N VAL A 201 19.88 11.78 9.21
CA VAL A 201 20.57 10.55 9.67
C VAL A 201 22.08 10.67 9.47
N ARG A 202 22.54 11.17 8.31
CA ARG A 202 23.97 11.40 8.05
C ARG A 202 24.60 12.39 9.03
N GLU A 203 23.90 13.47 9.37
CA GLU A 203 24.35 14.44 10.38
C GLU A 203 24.50 13.80 11.77
N LEU A 204 23.53 12.98 12.18
CA LEU A 204 23.58 12.27 13.46
C LEU A 204 24.74 11.27 13.53
N LEU A 205 24.99 10.51 12.45
CA LEU A 205 26.14 9.62 12.35
C LEU A 205 27.47 10.39 12.43
N ALA A 206 27.59 11.50 11.70
CA ALA A 206 28.76 12.37 11.74
C ALA A 206 29.02 12.97 13.14
N ALA A 207 27.97 13.20 13.92
CA ALA A 207 28.04 13.65 15.31
C ALA A 207 28.28 12.52 16.33
N GLY A 208 28.30 11.25 15.91
CA GLY A 208 28.45 10.09 16.79
C GLY A 208 27.19 9.74 17.60
N ARG A 209 26.01 10.24 17.19
CA ARG A 209 24.70 9.97 17.81
C ARG A 209 24.03 8.78 17.11
N TYR A 210 24.62 7.61 17.26
CA TYR A 210 24.30 6.40 16.49
C TYR A 210 22.88 5.89 16.74
N GLU A 211 22.47 5.80 18.00
CA GLU A 211 21.15 5.29 18.40
C GLU A 211 20.03 6.20 17.87
N GLU A 212 20.24 7.51 17.90
CA GLU A 212 19.29 8.48 17.38
C GLU A 212 19.19 8.43 15.86
N ALA A 213 20.31 8.23 15.17
CA ALA A 213 20.32 8.05 13.72
C ALA A 213 19.50 6.83 13.30
N GLU A 214 19.65 5.72 14.02
CA GLU A 214 18.92 4.47 13.79
C GLU A 214 17.42 4.64 14.10
N GLN A 215 17.08 5.23 15.25
CA GLN A 215 15.69 5.52 15.62
C GLN A 215 15.02 6.45 14.61
N ARG A 216 15.74 7.46 14.11
CA ARG A 216 15.21 8.41 13.13
C ARG A 216 14.80 7.74 11.83
N LEU A 217 15.61 6.80 11.32
CA LEU A 217 15.25 6.08 10.11
C LEU A 217 14.16 5.04 10.37
N ARG A 218 14.23 4.30 11.49
CA ARG A 218 13.20 3.31 11.87
C ARG A 218 11.83 3.93 12.11
N ALA A 219 11.77 5.19 12.52
CA ALA A 219 10.52 5.91 12.71
C ALA A 219 9.77 6.22 11.39
N VAL A 220 10.47 6.22 10.25
CA VAL A 220 9.85 6.47 8.92
C VAL A 220 9.74 5.21 8.06
N ASP A 221 10.51 4.17 8.41
CA ASP A 221 10.49 2.87 7.78
C ASP A 221 10.97 1.78 8.77
N ASP A 222 10.06 0.92 9.19
CA ASP A 222 10.30 -0.19 10.11
C ASP A 222 10.64 -1.51 9.40
N THR A 223 10.80 -1.47 8.07
CA THR A 223 11.09 -2.65 7.25
C THR A 223 12.59 -2.97 7.21
N HIS A 224 12.94 -4.14 6.66
CA HIS A 224 14.32 -4.50 6.33
C HIS A 224 15.01 -3.46 5.42
N GLY A 225 14.25 -2.67 4.65
CA GLY A 225 14.77 -1.60 3.81
C GLY A 225 15.53 -0.53 4.60
N ALA A 226 15.09 -0.20 5.82
CA ALA A 226 15.79 0.73 6.69
C ALA A 226 17.11 0.15 7.21
N ALA A 227 17.16 -1.15 7.56
CA ALA A 227 18.38 -1.81 7.97
C ALA A 227 19.42 -1.86 6.84
N VAL A 228 18.99 -2.17 5.61
CA VAL A 228 19.85 -2.12 4.41
C VAL A 228 20.44 -0.74 4.22
N GLU A 229 19.62 0.31 4.34
CA GLU A 229 20.06 1.68 4.15
C GLU A 229 21.02 2.16 5.26
N LEU A 230 20.74 1.83 6.52
CA LEU A 230 21.65 2.09 7.64
C LEU A 230 23.00 1.40 7.43
N ALA A 231 23.02 0.13 7.03
CA ALA A 231 24.25 -0.60 6.77
C ALA A 231 25.11 0.08 5.68
N LYS A 232 24.48 0.68 4.65
CA LYS A 232 25.21 1.48 3.63
C LYS A 232 25.77 2.77 4.24
N LEU A 233 24.96 3.51 4.98
CA LEU A 233 25.37 4.76 5.62
C LEU A 233 26.51 4.56 6.62
N TYR A 234 26.51 3.46 7.38
CA TYR A 234 27.62 3.11 8.25
C TYR A 234 28.90 2.73 7.49
N ARG A 235 28.78 2.00 6.36
CA ARG A 235 29.93 1.74 5.47
C ARG A 235 30.52 3.03 4.91
N GLU A 236 29.66 3.95 4.42
CA GLU A 236 30.07 5.28 3.96
C GLU A 236 30.78 6.06 5.08
N HIS A 237 30.17 6.10 6.26
CA HIS A 237 30.74 6.80 7.41
C HIS A 237 32.09 6.20 7.86
N LEU A 238 32.24 4.87 7.80
CA LEU A 238 33.50 4.20 8.10
C LEU A 238 34.59 4.58 7.08
N ARG A 239 34.26 4.58 5.78
CA ARG A 239 35.17 5.04 4.72
C ARG A 239 35.64 6.47 4.98
N ASP A 240 34.73 7.36 5.35
CA ASP A 240 35.05 8.76 5.65
C ASP A 240 35.93 8.93 6.90
N LEU A 241 35.74 8.10 7.92
CA LEU A 241 36.58 8.11 9.12
C LEU A 241 37.99 7.62 8.78
N VAL A 242 38.11 6.51 8.04
CA VAL A 242 39.40 5.95 7.62
C VAL A 242 40.16 6.94 6.74
N ALA A 243 39.48 7.57 5.77
CA ALA A 243 40.09 8.60 4.91
C ALA A 243 40.63 9.81 5.69
N ARG A 244 40.05 10.12 6.86
CA ARG A 244 40.50 11.18 7.77
C ARG A 244 41.60 10.75 8.75
N GLY A 245 42.06 9.50 8.68
CA GLY A 245 43.09 8.96 9.58
C GLY A 245 42.55 8.55 10.95
N ALA A 246 41.25 8.23 11.06
CA ALA A 246 40.64 7.82 12.33
C ALA A 246 41.28 6.53 12.89
N LEU A 247 41.86 5.67 12.07
CA LEU A 247 42.55 4.46 12.55
C LEU A 247 43.72 4.77 13.49
N GLN A 248 44.40 5.91 13.30
CA GLN A 248 45.49 6.32 14.20
C GLN A 248 45.04 7.24 15.34
N ARG A 249 43.97 8.02 15.15
CA ARG A 249 43.58 9.13 16.05
C ARG A 249 42.28 8.91 16.82
N GLU A 250 41.38 8.11 16.27
CA GLU A 250 40.01 7.88 16.74
C GLU A 250 39.64 6.38 16.62
N SER A 251 40.58 5.48 16.95
CA SER A 251 40.45 4.04 16.73
C SER A 251 39.19 3.44 17.36
N GLU A 252 38.84 3.86 18.58
CA GLU A 252 37.62 3.46 19.30
C GLU A 252 36.32 3.90 18.60
N ARG A 253 36.36 5.02 17.88
CA ARG A 253 35.19 5.50 17.12
C ARG A 253 35.05 4.70 15.83
N ALA A 254 36.14 4.51 15.09
CA ALA A 254 36.15 3.68 13.89
C ALA A 254 35.72 2.25 14.20
N ARG A 255 36.18 1.69 15.33
CA ARG A 255 35.77 0.36 15.82
C ARG A 255 34.27 0.28 16.08
N ARG A 256 33.68 1.23 16.81
CA ARG A 256 32.23 1.24 17.07
C ARG A 256 31.41 1.33 15.79
N VAL A 257 31.86 2.12 14.81
CA VAL A 257 31.20 2.22 13.49
C VAL A 257 31.30 0.89 12.74
N PHE A 258 32.47 0.24 12.77
CA PHE A 258 32.68 -1.08 12.17
C PHE A 258 31.75 -2.14 12.79
N GLU A 259 31.71 -2.24 14.12
CA GLU A 259 30.89 -3.23 14.84
C GLU A 259 29.39 -3.03 14.55
N ARG A 260 28.92 -1.78 14.55
CA ARG A 260 27.53 -1.45 14.19
C ARG A 260 27.22 -1.76 12.73
N ALA A 261 28.13 -1.44 11.80
CA ALA A 261 27.96 -1.77 10.38
C ALA A 261 27.82 -3.28 10.18
N LEU A 262 28.68 -4.06 10.84
CA LEU A 262 28.67 -5.53 10.77
C LEU A 262 27.39 -6.11 11.38
N GLN A 263 26.99 -5.64 12.56
CA GLN A 263 25.76 -6.09 13.22
C GLN A 263 24.53 -5.83 12.34
N LEU A 264 24.44 -4.65 11.74
CA LEU A 264 23.34 -4.31 10.83
C LEU A 264 23.38 -5.16 9.56
N ALA A 265 24.55 -5.36 8.94
CA ALA A 265 24.69 -6.22 7.77
C ALA A 265 24.25 -7.66 8.09
N TRP A 266 24.69 -8.21 9.22
CA TRP A 266 24.34 -9.57 9.62
C TRP A 266 22.86 -9.73 10.00
N SER A 267 22.22 -8.68 10.52
CA SER A 267 20.78 -8.69 10.81
C SER A 267 19.90 -8.81 9.55
N LEU A 268 20.46 -8.64 8.35
CA LEU A 268 19.75 -8.81 7.08
C LEU A 268 19.65 -10.28 6.64
N TYR A 269 20.34 -11.18 7.32
CA TYR A 269 20.29 -12.62 7.07
C TYR A 269 19.37 -13.25 8.11
N PRO A 270 18.18 -13.75 7.72
CA PRO A 270 17.27 -14.41 8.65
C PRO A 270 17.83 -15.78 9.09
N ASP A 271 17.17 -16.41 10.05
CA ASP A 271 17.50 -17.79 10.41
C ASP A 271 17.29 -18.71 9.20
N PRO A 272 18.30 -19.52 8.82
CA PRO A 272 18.17 -20.40 7.66
C PRO A 272 17.22 -21.56 8.00
N HIS A 273 16.31 -21.87 7.07
CA HIS A 273 15.38 -23.00 7.18
C HIS A 273 15.90 -24.23 6.42
N THR A 274 16.93 -24.05 5.60
CA THR A 274 17.55 -25.12 4.81
C THR A 274 19.08 -25.05 4.87
N ALA A 275 19.74 -26.19 4.57
CA ALA A 275 21.20 -26.23 4.46
C ALA A 275 21.73 -25.31 3.34
N TYR A 276 20.98 -25.19 2.23
CA TYR A 276 21.32 -24.30 1.14
C TYR A 276 21.29 -22.82 1.57
N GLU A 277 20.25 -22.39 2.29
CA GLU A 277 20.17 -21.04 2.85
C GLU A 277 21.28 -20.78 3.86
N ALA A 278 21.59 -21.75 4.73
CA ALA A 278 22.67 -21.61 5.70
C ALA A 278 24.03 -21.36 5.03
N GLU A 279 24.34 -22.12 3.97
CA GLU A 279 25.55 -21.92 3.18
C GLU A 279 25.56 -20.57 2.45
N ASP A 280 24.43 -20.17 1.88
CA ASP A 280 24.31 -18.89 1.17
C ASP A 280 24.46 -17.69 2.10
N TYR A 281 23.82 -17.73 3.26
CA TYR A 281 23.92 -16.68 4.28
C TYR A 281 25.33 -16.61 4.86
N ALA A 282 25.98 -17.75 5.12
CA ALA A 282 27.37 -17.77 5.56
C ALA A 282 28.32 -17.13 4.53
N ARG A 283 28.10 -17.37 3.23
CA ARG A 283 28.86 -16.70 2.15
C ARG A 283 28.62 -15.19 2.15
N GLY A 284 27.37 -14.76 2.28
CA GLY A 284 27.01 -13.34 2.33
C GLY A 284 27.64 -12.63 3.54
N GLN A 285 27.49 -13.19 4.73
CA GLN A 285 28.09 -12.67 5.97
C GLN A 285 29.61 -12.56 5.87
N ALA A 286 30.27 -13.55 5.25
CA ALA A 286 31.71 -13.52 5.00
C ALA A 286 32.11 -12.42 4.00
N ALA A 287 31.31 -12.20 2.96
CA ALA A 287 31.53 -11.12 2.00
C ALA A 287 31.37 -9.73 2.64
N ASP A 288 30.33 -9.52 3.44
CA ASP A 288 30.11 -8.27 4.18
C ASP A 288 31.25 -7.98 5.17
N LEU A 289 31.71 -9.01 5.89
CA LEU A 289 32.87 -8.89 6.77
C LEU A 289 34.13 -8.53 5.98
N ALA A 290 34.36 -9.18 4.84
CA ALA A 290 35.51 -8.91 3.99
C ALA A 290 35.51 -7.45 3.49
N GLU A 291 34.36 -6.95 3.02
CA GLU A 291 34.21 -5.55 2.60
C GLU A 291 34.52 -4.58 3.75
N LEU A 292 33.94 -4.82 4.94
CA LEU A 292 34.17 -3.96 6.09
C LEU A 292 35.63 -3.97 6.55
N VAL A 293 36.30 -5.13 6.51
CA VAL A 293 37.73 -5.24 6.82
C VAL A 293 38.58 -4.55 5.76
N GLU A 294 38.20 -4.60 4.48
CA GLU A 294 38.86 -3.86 3.40
C GLU A 294 38.78 -2.35 3.64
N ILE A 295 37.61 -1.85 4.07
CA ILE A 295 37.43 -0.42 4.41
C ILE A 295 38.29 -0.05 5.61
N ALA A 296 38.23 -0.84 6.69
CA ALA A 296 38.79 -0.47 7.99
C ALA A 296 40.28 -0.80 8.15
N GLY A 297 40.84 -1.63 7.26
CA GLY A 297 42.16 -2.24 7.42
C GLY A 297 42.14 -3.42 8.40
N SER A 298 43.15 -4.31 8.29
CA SER A 298 43.24 -5.56 9.05
C SER A 298 43.30 -5.38 10.58
N ASP A 299 43.67 -4.19 11.06
CA ASP A 299 43.94 -3.91 12.48
C ASP A 299 42.67 -3.96 13.35
N LEU A 300 41.49 -3.73 12.77
CA LEU A 300 40.21 -3.75 13.51
C LEU A 300 39.60 -5.16 13.62
N ARG A 301 40.19 -6.17 12.96
CA ARG A 301 39.72 -7.57 12.98
C ARG A 301 40.15 -8.35 14.22
N ALA A 302 41.26 -7.97 14.86
CA ALA A 302 41.92 -8.76 15.92
C ALA A 302 41.19 -8.80 17.27
N SER A 303 39.95 -8.33 17.35
CA SER A 303 39.20 -8.20 18.61
C SER A 303 37.71 -8.57 18.51
N CYS A 304 37.30 -9.16 17.39
CA CYS A 304 35.95 -9.72 17.17
C CYS A 304 35.99 -11.24 17.35
#